data_AF-A0A1I9G7L4-F1
#
_entry.id   AF-A0A1I9G7L4-F1
#
_cell.length_a   1.000
_cell.length_b   1.000
_cell.length_c   1.000
_cell.angle_alpha   90.00
_cell.angle_beta   90.00
_cell.angle_gamma   90.00
#
_symmetry.space_group_name_H-M   'P 1'
#
loop_
_entity.id
_entity.type
_entity.pdbx_description
1 polymer ?
#
loop_
_entity_poly.entity_id
_entity_poly.type
_entity_poly.pdbx_seq_one_letter_code
_entity_poly.pdbx_strand_id
1 'polypeptide(L)'
;MPLSQSCFQELDAEIKKSRVGLLAVTMKEHRIKWLQGEFNRRAEKISAQIDKHLDILRTDLLPPLEEFALERWAQSDIPERVALADIILSNGLNEESLLQYFKVIQDTPSLSIDFFHASSNDLFMERQENLNYVIID
;
A
#
# COMPACT_ATOMS: atom_id res chain seq x y z
N MET A 1 -65.50 24.66 3.92
CA MET A 1 -65.33 24.86 2.46
C MET A 1 -64.92 23.52 1.86
N PRO A 2 -65.63 22.98 0.85
CA PRO A 2 -65.20 21.75 0.20
C PRO A 2 -63.98 22.05 -0.68
N LEU A 3 -62.93 21.24 -0.57
CA LEU A 3 -61.75 21.30 -1.43
C LEU A 3 -62.17 21.04 -2.87
N SER A 4 -61.75 21.90 -3.81
CA SER A 4 -62.07 21.73 -5.22
C SER A 4 -61.34 20.52 -5.79
N GLN A 5 -62.00 19.80 -6.71
CA GLN A 5 -61.47 18.62 -7.39
C GLN A 5 -60.10 18.87 -8.06
N SER A 6 -59.82 20.12 -8.46
CA SER A 6 -58.52 20.55 -9.01
C SER A 6 -57.37 20.46 -8.00
N CYS A 7 -57.61 20.83 -6.73
CA CYS A 7 -56.59 20.84 -5.68
C CYS A 7 -56.11 19.40 -5.35
N PHE A 8 -57.02 18.42 -5.42
CA PHE A 8 -56.66 17.01 -5.26
C PHE A 8 -55.84 16.46 -6.43
N GLN A 9 -56.11 16.90 -7.66
CA GLN A 9 -55.37 16.47 -8.85
C GLN A 9 -53.94 17.03 -8.85
N GLU A 10 -53.75 18.28 -8.44
CA GLU A 10 -52.44 18.90 -8.29
C GLU A 10 -51.60 18.20 -7.22
N LEU A 11 -52.21 17.88 -6.07
CA LEU A 11 -51.55 17.14 -5.00
C LEU A 11 -51.13 15.73 -5.46
N ASP A 12 -52.00 15.01 -6.18
CA ASP A 12 -51.69 13.68 -6.71
C ASP A 12 -50.55 13.73 -7.75
N ALA A 13 -50.50 14.76 -8.59
CA ALA A 13 -49.41 14.97 -9.55
C ALA A 13 -48.06 15.22 -8.84
N GLU A 14 -48.05 16.05 -7.79
CA GLU A 14 -46.83 16.34 -7.03
C GLU A 14 -46.34 15.12 -6.25
N ILE A 15 -47.26 14.32 -5.67
CA ILE A 15 -46.94 13.05 -5.01
C ILE A 15 -46.33 12.06 -6.00
N LYS A 16 -46.90 11.93 -7.20
CA LYS A 16 -46.37 11.05 -8.26
C LYS A 16 -44.96 11.47 -8.67
N LYS A 17 -44.74 12.77 -8.87
CA LYS A 17 -43.42 13.33 -9.21
C LYS A 17 -42.40 13.05 -8.12
N SER A 18 -42.77 13.26 -6.85
CA SER A 18 -41.92 12.97 -5.70
C SER A 18 -41.57 11.48 -5.60
N ARG A 19 -42.53 10.57 -5.81
CA ARG A 19 -42.27 9.11 -5.82
C ARG A 19 -41.30 8.69 -6.92
N VAL A 20 -41.46 9.23 -8.13
CA VAL A 20 -40.53 8.94 -9.24
C VAL A 20 -39.13 9.47 -8.93
N GLY A 21 -39.03 10.68 -8.36
CA GLY A 21 -37.77 11.26 -7.91
C GLY A 21 -37.07 10.39 -6.86
N LEU A 22 -37.80 9.96 -5.84
CA LEU A 22 -37.28 9.09 -4.79
C LEU A 22 -36.79 7.75 -5.35
N LEU A 23 -37.58 7.10 -6.22
CA LEU A 23 -37.17 5.85 -6.87
C LEU A 23 -35.87 6.01 -7.66
N ALA A 24 -35.75 7.12 -8.42
CA ALA A 24 -34.53 7.39 -9.18
C ALA A 24 -33.31 7.58 -8.26
N VAL A 25 -33.47 8.25 -7.12
CA VAL A 25 -32.39 8.40 -6.12
C VAL A 25 -32.02 7.04 -5.52
N THR A 26 -32.99 6.25 -5.08
CA THR A 26 -32.74 4.93 -4.48
C THR A 26 -32.05 3.97 -5.46
N MET A 27 -32.44 4.00 -6.74
CA MET A 27 -31.78 3.21 -7.79
C MET A 27 -30.32 3.63 -8.00
N LYS A 28 -30.04 4.94 -7.98
CA LYS A 28 -28.66 5.46 -8.08
C LYS A 28 -27.83 5.05 -6.87
N GLU A 29 -28.35 5.17 -5.66
CA GLU A 29 -27.66 4.73 -4.44
C GLU A 29 -27.34 3.24 -4.48
N HIS A 30 -28.29 2.41 -4.92
CA HIS A 30 -28.06 0.97 -5.07
C HIS A 30 -26.95 0.69 -6.09
N ARG A 31 -26.94 1.40 -7.23
CA ARG A 31 -25.89 1.27 -8.25
C ARG A 31 -24.52 1.68 -7.71
N ILE A 32 -24.44 2.78 -6.95
CA ILE A 32 -23.18 3.25 -6.35
C ILE A 32 -22.64 2.19 -5.38
N LYS A 33 -23.47 1.67 -4.46
CA LYS A 33 -23.05 0.63 -3.51
C LYS A 33 -22.53 -0.62 -4.22
N TRP A 34 -23.21 -1.04 -5.29
CA TRP A 34 -22.77 -2.18 -6.08
C TRP A 34 -21.40 -1.94 -6.74
N LEU A 35 -21.20 -0.77 -7.36
CA LEU A 35 -19.93 -0.39 -7.98
C LEU A 35 -18.79 -0.31 -6.96
N GLN A 36 -19.05 0.26 -5.77
CA GLN A 36 -18.08 0.31 -4.68
C GLN A 36 -17.68 -1.10 -4.23
N GLY A 37 -18.64 -2.01 -4.07
CA GLY A 37 -18.36 -3.40 -3.73
C GLY A 37 -17.50 -4.11 -4.78
N GLU A 38 -17.79 -3.90 -6.07
CA GLU A 38 -17.00 -4.49 -7.15
C GLU A 38 -15.58 -3.91 -7.23
N PHE A 39 -15.44 -2.59 -7.04
CA PHE A 39 -14.14 -1.93 -6.97
C PHE A 39 -13.29 -2.50 -5.83
N ASN A 40 -13.84 -2.57 -4.61
CA ASN A 40 -13.12 -3.08 -3.44
C ASN A 40 -12.64 -4.52 -3.66
N ARG A 41 -13.51 -5.39 -4.20
CA ARG A 41 -13.14 -6.78 -4.51
C ARG A 41 -12.01 -6.88 -5.53
N ARG A 42 -11.98 -5.99 -6.53
CA ARG A 42 -10.88 -5.94 -7.51
C ARG A 42 -9.60 -5.43 -6.87
N ALA A 43 -9.69 -4.40 -6.03
CA ALA A 43 -8.55 -3.83 -5.31
C ALA A 43 -7.92 -4.87 -4.37
N GLU A 44 -8.72 -5.60 -3.60
CA GLU A 44 -8.24 -6.71 -2.74
C GLU A 44 -7.50 -7.77 -3.55
N LYS A 45 -8.05 -8.17 -4.71
CA LYS A 45 -7.40 -9.16 -5.58
C LYS A 45 -6.05 -8.66 -6.09
N ILE A 46 -5.97 -7.39 -6.51
CA ILE A 46 -4.71 -6.78 -6.97
C ILE A 46 -3.71 -6.71 -5.81
N SER A 47 -4.14 -6.28 -4.62
CA SER A 47 -3.29 -6.23 -3.42
C SER A 47 -2.69 -7.61 -3.13
N ALA A 48 -3.53 -8.66 -3.06
CA ALA A 48 -3.05 -10.01 -2.82
C ALA A 48 -2.09 -10.53 -3.90
N GLN A 49 -2.27 -10.09 -5.16
CA GLN A 49 -1.33 -10.41 -6.23
C GLN A 49 0.01 -9.69 -6.09
N ILE A 50 -0.01 -8.42 -5.67
CA ILE A 50 1.18 -7.63 -5.38
C ILE A 50 1.95 -8.26 -4.22
N ASP A 51 1.27 -8.53 -3.10
CA ASP A 51 1.89 -9.14 -1.91
C ASP A 51 2.58 -10.46 -2.26
N LYS A 52 1.89 -11.32 -3.03
CA LYS A 52 2.48 -12.57 -3.52
C LYS A 52 3.72 -12.35 -4.40
N HIS A 53 3.70 -11.34 -5.28
CA HIS A 53 4.85 -11.05 -6.13
C HIS A 53 6.01 -10.46 -5.32
N LEU A 54 5.73 -9.63 -4.33
CA LEU A 54 6.75 -9.11 -3.41
C LEU A 54 7.38 -10.24 -2.59
N ASP A 55 6.59 -11.21 -2.12
CA ASP A 55 7.11 -12.39 -1.44
C ASP A 55 8.05 -13.21 -2.34
N ILE A 56 7.66 -13.43 -3.60
CA ILE A 56 8.53 -14.13 -4.58
C ILE A 56 9.83 -13.34 -4.83
N LEU A 57 9.73 -12.04 -5.08
CA LEU A 57 10.91 -11.19 -5.28
C LEU A 57 11.81 -11.18 -4.04
N ARG A 58 11.23 -11.19 -2.84
CA ARG A 58 11.98 -11.30 -1.59
C ARG A 58 12.74 -12.62 -1.51
N THR A 59 12.10 -13.74 -1.86
CA THR A 59 12.78 -15.05 -1.86
C THR A 59 13.84 -15.16 -2.94
N ASP A 60 13.67 -14.50 -4.09
CA ASP A 60 14.62 -14.52 -5.20
C ASP A 60 15.83 -13.63 -4.95
N LEU A 61 15.63 -12.44 -4.34
CA LEU A 61 16.69 -11.47 -4.05
C LEU A 61 17.49 -11.81 -2.79
N LEU A 62 16.84 -12.43 -1.81
CA LEU A 62 17.45 -12.83 -0.54
C LEU A 62 17.17 -14.32 -0.31
N PRO A 63 17.83 -15.22 -1.06
CA PRO A 63 17.72 -16.64 -0.78
C PRO A 63 18.15 -16.91 0.67
N PRO A 64 17.50 -17.85 1.37
CA PRO A 64 17.87 -18.19 2.74
C PRO A 64 19.35 -18.60 2.77
N LEU A 65 20.18 -17.81 3.43
CA LEU A 65 21.55 -18.21 3.74
C LEU A 65 21.46 -19.34 4.77
N GLU A 66 22.08 -20.49 4.50
CA GLU A 66 22.02 -21.71 5.32
C GLU A 66 22.37 -21.50 6.81
N GLU A 67 23.00 -20.39 7.16
CA GLU A 67 23.43 -20.05 8.52
C GLU A 67 22.54 -19.06 9.26
N PHE A 68 21.53 -18.45 8.63
CA PHE A 68 20.70 -17.43 9.28
C PHE A 68 19.20 -17.70 9.14
N ALA A 69 18.55 -17.90 10.29
CA ALA A 69 17.10 -18.13 10.35
C ALA A 69 16.32 -16.91 9.84
N LEU A 70 15.50 -17.13 8.79
CA LEU A 70 14.66 -16.14 8.09
C LEU A 70 13.80 -15.27 9.03
N GLU A 71 13.44 -15.82 10.20
CA GLU A 71 12.60 -15.20 11.21
C GLU A 71 13.26 -13.95 11.85
N ARG A 72 14.59 -13.89 11.94
CA ARG A 72 15.30 -12.72 12.49
C ARG A 72 15.47 -11.59 11.47
N TRP A 73 15.55 -11.93 10.19
CA TRP A 73 15.65 -10.96 9.09
C TRP A 73 14.36 -10.18 8.90
N ALA A 74 13.22 -10.82 9.16
CA ALA A 74 11.91 -10.18 9.05
C ALA A 74 11.60 -9.19 10.19
N GLN A 75 12.37 -9.19 11.28
CA GLN A 75 12.11 -8.35 12.47
C GLN A 75 13.00 -7.10 12.54
N SER A 76 13.96 -6.95 11.65
CA SER A 76 14.85 -5.79 11.57
C SER A 76 14.65 -5.07 10.26
N ASP A 77 14.45 -3.75 10.31
CA ASP A 77 14.39 -2.89 9.11
C ASP A 77 15.69 -2.93 8.29
N ILE A 78 16.78 -3.51 8.83
CA ILE A 78 18.10 -3.51 8.22
C ILE A 78 18.79 -4.88 8.41
N PRO A 79 18.97 -5.68 7.34
CA PRO A 79 19.70 -6.96 7.36
C PRO A 79 21.12 -6.87 7.92
N GLU A 80 21.84 -5.77 7.61
CA GLU A 80 23.18 -5.48 8.12
C GLU A 80 23.26 -5.49 9.65
N ARG A 81 22.24 -4.95 10.32
CA ARG A 81 22.17 -4.89 11.79
C ARG A 81 21.95 -6.27 12.41
N VAL A 82 21.25 -7.17 11.70
CA VAL A 82 21.05 -8.55 12.14
C VAL A 82 22.36 -9.32 12.04
N ALA A 83 23.07 -9.22 10.92
CA ALA A 83 24.37 -9.86 10.73
C ALA A 83 25.38 -9.42 11.79
N LEU A 84 25.47 -8.11 12.09
CA LEU A 84 26.34 -7.60 13.16
C LEU A 84 25.94 -8.13 14.54
N ALA A 85 24.64 -8.12 14.85
CA ALA A 85 24.14 -8.59 16.14
C ALA A 85 24.41 -10.08 16.35
N ASP A 86 24.22 -10.91 15.33
CA ASP A 86 24.46 -12.35 15.41
C ASP A 86 25.96 -12.68 15.56
N ILE A 87 26.84 -11.95 14.87
CA ILE A 87 28.31 -12.11 15.02
C ILE A 87 28.76 -11.68 16.43
N ILE A 88 28.23 -10.58 16.96
CA ILE A 88 28.53 -10.13 18.33
C ILE A 88 27.98 -11.12 19.36
N LEU A 89 26.82 -11.72 19.11
CA LEU A 89 26.24 -12.74 19.99
C LEU A 89 27.06 -14.03 20.00
N SER A 90 27.67 -14.42 18.87
CA SER A 90 28.48 -15.64 18.79
C SER A 90 29.89 -15.46 19.36
N ASN A 91 30.54 -14.32 19.08
CA ASN A 91 31.97 -14.13 19.30
C ASN A 91 32.31 -13.04 20.32
N GLY A 92 31.31 -12.31 20.82
CA GLY A 92 31.49 -11.14 21.67
C GLY A 92 31.88 -9.88 20.89
N LEU A 93 31.91 -8.72 21.55
CA LEU A 93 32.34 -7.48 20.92
C LEU A 93 33.88 -7.39 20.91
N ASN A 94 34.52 -7.87 19.86
CA ASN A 94 35.98 -7.82 19.67
C ASN A 94 36.36 -7.50 18.21
N GLU A 95 37.65 -7.24 17.98
CA GLU A 95 38.19 -6.87 16.66
C GLU A 95 37.95 -7.97 15.61
N GLU A 96 38.01 -9.23 16.02
CA GLU A 96 37.78 -10.38 15.15
C GLU A 96 36.32 -10.47 14.66
N SER A 97 35.37 -10.08 15.50
CA SER A 97 33.95 -9.97 15.15
C SER A 97 33.69 -8.85 14.16
N LEU A 98 34.40 -7.73 14.28
CA LEU A 98 34.33 -6.64 13.30
C LEU A 98 34.94 -7.05 11.97
N LEU A 99 36.07 -7.75 11.97
CA LEU A 99 36.69 -8.29 10.74
C LEU A 99 35.76 -9.30 10.05
N GLN A 100 35.11 -10.17 10.81
CA GLN A 100 34.14 -11.12 10.27
C GLN A 100 32.94 -10.40 9.66
N TYR A 101 32.43 -9.37 10.32
CA TYR A 101 31.35 -8.53 9.79
C TYR A 101 31.75 -7.85 8.47
N PHE A 102 32.93 -7.22 8.40
CA PHE A 102 33.40 -6.59 7.16
C PHE A 102 33.57 -7.60 6.03
N LYS A 103 34.03 -8.81 6.33
CA LYS A 103 34.13 -9.89 5.35
C LYS A 103 32.75 -10.31 4.83
N VAL A 104 31.75 -10.46 5.70
CA VAL A 104 30.37 -10.80 5.31
C VAL A 104 29.76 -9.72 4.41
N ILE A 105 29.99 -8.44 4.70
CA ILE A 105 29.52 -7.33 3.85
C ILE A 105 30.26 -7.30 2.51
N GLN A 106 31.58 -7.54 2.52
CA GLN A 106 32.39 -7.56 1.30
C GLN A 106 31.98 -8.70 0.36
N ASP A 107 31.72 -9.89 0.91
CA ASP A 107 31.29 -11.07 0.16
C ASP A 107 29.80 -10.97 -0.25
N THR A 108 29.01 -10.16 0.46
CA THR A 108 27.57 -10.00 0.23
C THR A 108 27.16 -8.51 0.20
N PRO A 109 27.53 -7.75 -0.85
CA PRO A 109 27.28 -6.31 -0.92
C PRO A 109 25.79 -5.92 -0.85
N SER A 110 24.90 -6.84 -1.25
CA SER A 110 23.44 -6.67 -1.16
C SER A 110 22.91 -6.60 0.29
N LEU A 111 23.74 -6.93 1.28
CA LEU A 111 23.40 -6.81 2.70
C LEU A 111 23.71 -5.43 3.28
N SER A 112 24.53 -4.63 2.59
CA SER A 112 24.88 -3.29 3.04
C SER A 112 23.71 -2.32 2.87
N ILE A 113 23.47 -1.51 3.89
CA ILE A 113 22.60 -0.33 3.86
C ILE A 113 22.92 0.55 2.64
N ASP A 114 24.20 0.69 2.29
CA ASP A 114 24.65 1.53 1.19
C ASP A 114 24.22 1.01 -0.20
N PHE A 115 23.98 -0.30 -0.35
CA PHE A 115 23.47 -0.88 -1.60
C PHE A 115 22.07 -0.37 -1.95
N PHE A 116 21.21 -0.19 -0.94
CA PHE A 116 19.84 0.32 -1.14
C PHE A 116 19.77 1.86 -1.15
N HIS A 117 20.67 2.56 -0.44
CA HIS A 117 20.73 4.02 -0.49
C HIS A 117 21.33 4.59 -1.76
N ALA A 118 22.26 3.88 -2.42
CA ALA A 118 22.80 4.28 -3.71
C ALA A 118 21.74 4.26 -4.84
N SER A 119 20.68 3.46 -4.69
CA SER A 119 19.63 3.29 -5.74
C SER A 119 18.35 4.11 -5.50
N SER A 120 18.06 4.50 -4.26
CA SER A 120 16.77 5.11 -3.89
C SER A 120 16.78 6.64 -3.81
N ASN A 121 17.94 7.27 -3.66
CA ASN A 121 18.03 8.74 -3.56
C ASN A 121 17.93 9.48 -4.90
N ASP A 122 18.21 8.83 -6.03
CA ASP A 122 18.13 9.49 -7.35
C ASP A 122 16.72 9.45 -7.98
N LEU A 123 15.86 8.48 -7.61
CA LEU A 123 14.59 8.28 -8.33
C LEU A 123 13.46 9.25 -7.92
N PHE A 124 13.54 9.84 -6.71
CA PHE A 124 12.44 10.63 -6.13
C PHE A 124 12.78 12.10 -5.83
N MET A 125 14.02 12.54 -6.04
CA MET A 125 14.44 13.91 -5.71
C MET A 125 14.23 14.94 -6.84
N GLU A 126 13.74 14.54 -8.02
CA GLU A 126 13.53 15.46 -9.17
C GLU A 126 12.09 16.01 -9.36
N ARG A 127 11.15 15.80 -8.43
CA ARG A 127 9.75 16.29 -8.58
C ARG A 127 9.24 17.26 -7.53
N GLN A 128 10.11 18.05 -6.93
CA GLN A 128 9.68 19.26 -6.22
C GLN A 128 10.23 20.48 -6.95
N GLU A 129 9.50 20.96 -7.96
CA GLU A 129 9.31 22.40 -8.18
C GLU A 129 8.23 22.66 -9.23
N ASN A 130 7.24 23.48 -8.84
CA ASN A 130 6.22 24.16 -9.65
C ASN A 130 4.91 23.40 -9.99
N LEU A 131 4.08 23.15 -8.97
CA LEU A 131 2.63 23.07 -9.16
C LEU A 131 2.01 24.47 -9.02
N ASN A 132 2.04 25.24 -10.11
CA ASN A 132 1.15 26.40 -10.26
C ASN A 132 -0.25 25.89 -10.62
N TYR A 133 -1.13 25.80 -9.62
CA TYR A 133 -2.54 25.54 -9.86
C TYR A 133 -3.21 26.78 -10.45
N VAL A 134 -3.67 26.69 -11.70
CA VAL A 134 -4.63 27.64 -12.27
C VAL A 134 -6.02 27.07 -12.02
N ILE A 135 -6.79 27.73 -11.15
CA ILE A 135 -8.24 27.53 -11.04
C ILE A 135 -8.87 28.29 -12.21
N ILE A 136 -9.67 27.62 -13.03
CA ILE A 136 -10.51 28.24 -14.06
C ILE A 136 -11.95 28.23 -13.53
N ASP A 137 -12.59 29.40 -13.54
CA ASP A 137 -13.99 29.66 -13.20
C ASP A 137 -15.00 28.85 -14.05
#